data_AF-W4VJN6-F1
#
_entry.id   AF-W4VJN6-F1
#
_cell.length_a   1.000
_cell.length_b   1.000
_cell.length_c   1.000
_cell.angle_alpha   90.00
_cell.angle_beta   90.00
_cell.angle_gamma   90.00
#
_symmetry.space_group_name_H-M   'P 1'
#
loop_
_entity.id
_entity.type
_entity.pdbx_description
1 polymer ?
#
loop_
_entity_poly.entity_id
_entity_poly.type
_entity_poly.pdbx_seq_one_letter_code
_entity_poly.pdbx_strand_id
1 'polypeptide(L)' 'MPLEFFNTVLGRNFYEGDVPKIAASLEKIASEIERGNDLKEVELNHKKRELNR' A
#
# COMPACT_ATOMS: atom_id res chain seq x y z
N MET A 1 -14.74 -9.67 24.03
CA MET A 1 -14.86 -8.44 23.21
C MET A 1 -14.69 -8.66 21.70
N PRO A 2 -13.55 -9.11 21.12
CA PRO A 2 -13.44 -9.24 19.64
C PRO A 2 -14.34 -10.35 19.07
N LEU A 3 -14.41 -11.47 19.78
CA LEU A 3 -15.27 -12.62 19.44
C LEU A 3 -16.76 -12.23 19.46
N GLU A 4 -17.19 -11.40 20.41
CA GLU A 4 -18.59 -10.96 20.52
C GLU A 4 -18.97 -10.03 19.37
N PHE A 5 -18.07 -9.13 18.97
CA PHE A 5 -18.29 -8.25 17.82
C PHE A 5 -18.31 -9.05 16.51
N PHE A 6 -17.35 -9.95 16.29
CA PHE A 6 -17.30 -10.83 15.12
C PHE A 6 -18.56 -11.69 14.97
N ASN A 7 -19.19 -12.11 16.07
CA ASN A 7 -20.41 -12.92 16.02
C ASN A 7 -21.64 -12.15 15.50
N THR A 8 -21.59 -10.82 15.46
CA THR A 8 -22.65 -10.00 14.84
C THR A 8 -22.57 -10.03 13.31
N VAL A 9 -23.69 -9.80 12.62
CA VAL A 9 -23.71 -9.68 11.14
C VAL A 9 -22.80 -8.53 10.69
N LEU A 10 -22.81 -7.42 11.43
CA LEU A 10 -21.96 -6.27 11.15
C LEU A 10 -20.47 -6.63 11.28
N GLY A 11 -20.09 -7.32 12.36
CA GLY A 11 -18.72 -7.75 12.59
C GLY A 11 -18.24 -8.70 11.50
N ARG A 12 -19.02 -9.72 11.12
CA ARG A 12 -18.67 -10.61 10.00
C ARG A 12 -18.45 -9.83 8.71
N ASN A 13 -19.38 -8.95 8.33
CA ASN A 13 -19.23 -8.13 7.11
C ASN A 13 -18.00 -7.23 7.14
N PHE A 14 -17.67 -6.66 8.30
CA PHE A 14 -16.48 -5.84 8.46
C PHE A 14 -15.20 -6.67 8.27
N TYR A 15 -15.07 -7.81 8.96
CA TYR A 15 -13.86 -8.63 8.90
C TYR A 15 -13.71 -9.40 7.58
N GLU A 16 -14.80 -9.88 6.99
CA GLU A 16 -14.78 -10.67 5.76
C GLU A 16 -14.85 -9.79 4.51
N GLY A 17 -15.43 -8.60 4.60
CA GLY A 17 -15.63 -7.69 3.48
C GLY A 17 -14.69 -6.49 3.50
N ASP A 18 -14.71 -5.70 4.57
CA ASP A 18 -14.03 -4.41 4.61
C ASP A 18 -12.53 -4.55 4.89
N VAL A 19 -12.14 -5.42 5.82
CA VAL A 19 -10.73 -5.65 6.16
C VAL A 19 -9.89 -6.09 4.95
N PRO A 20 -10.31 -7.07 4.12
CA PRO A 20 -9.56 -7.43 2.92
C PRO A 20 -9.46 -6.29 1.90
N LYS A 21 -10.51 -5.47 1.75
CA LYS A 21 -10.49 -4.29 0.85
C LYS A 21 -9.50 -3.23 1.34
N ILE A 22 -9.43 -3.02 2.66
CA ILE A 22 -8.47 -2.11 3.28
C ILE A 22 -7.05 -2.63 3.04
N ALA A 23 -6.80 -3.91 3.31
CA ALA A 23 -5.50 -4.53 3.07
C ALA A 23 -5.06 -4.38 1.60
N ALA A 24 -5.93 -4.71 0.64
CA ALA A 24 -5.64 -4.56 -0.79
C ALA A 24 -5.39 -3.10 -1.19
N SER A 25 -6.04 -2.14 -0.54
CA SER A 25 -5.80 -0.72 -0.78
C SER A 25 -4.45 -0.28 -0.24
N LEU A 26 -4.06 -0.76 0.94
CA LEU A 26 -2.75 -0.49 1.53
C LEU A 26 -1.61 -1.09 0.68
N GLU A 27 -1.77 -2.31 0.17
CA GLU A 27 -0.82 -2.93 -0.75
C GLU A 27 -0.62 -2.09 -2.01
N LYS A 28 -1.72 -1.62 -2.62
CA LYS A 28 -1.64 -0.73 -3.80
C LYS A 28 -0.90 0.57 -3.50
N ILE A 29 -1.18 1.19 -2.35
CA ILE A 29 -0.49 2.42 -1.94
C ILE A 29 1.01 2.15 -1.77
N ALA A 30 1.38 1.04 -1.13
CA ALA A 30 2.78 0.66 -0.95
C ALA A 30 3.48 0.47 -2.31
N SER A 31 2.86 -0.26 -3.24
CA SER A 31 3.41 -0.46 -4.59
C SER A 31 3.59 0.85 -5.38
N GLU A 32 2.64 1.78 -5.27
CA GLU A 32 2.78 3.08 -5.93
C GLU A 32 3.90 3.95 -5.32
N ILE A 33 4.10 3.85 -3.99
CA ILE A 33 5.22 4.52 -3.31
C ILE A 33 6.56 3.93 -3.76
N GLU A 34 6.68 2.60 -3.80
CA GLU A 34 7.88 1.91 -4.29
C GLU A 34 8.20 2.33 -5.73
N ARG A 35 7.21 2.26 -6.63
CA ARG A 35 7.35 2.70 -8.02
C ARG A 35 7.79 4.16 -8.14
N GLY A 36 7.25 5.04 -7.30
CA GLY A 36 7.65 6.44 -7.24
C GLY A 36 9.10 6.64 -6.80
N ASN A 37 9.57 5.85 -5.83
CA ASN A 37 10.94 5.87 -5.36
C ASN A 37 11.92 5.38 -6.44
N ASP A 38 11.60 4.29 -7.13
CA ASP A 38 12.42 3.73 -8.20
C ASP A 38 12.62 4.74 -9.34
N LEU A 39 11.55 5.41 -9.78
CA LEU A 39 11.62 6.43 -10.81
C LEU A 39 12.51 7.61 -10.39
N LYS A 40 12.41 8.02 -9.13
CA LYS A 40 13.23 9.09 -8.57
C LYS A 40 14.70 8.70 -8.48
N GLU A 41 15.00 7.45 -8.14
CA GLU A 41 16.37 6.94 -8.14
C GLU A 41 16.97 6.91 -9.54
N VAL A 42 16.19 6.48 -10.54
CA VAL A 42 16.60 6.52 -11.95
C VAL A 42 16.89 7.96 -12.38
N GLU A 43 16.00 8.91 -12.10
CA GLU A 43 16.20 10.32 -12.43
C GLU A 43 17.48 10.89 -11.78
N LEU A 44 17.70 10.59 -10.49
CA LEU A 44 18.91 10.99 -9.78
C LEU A 44 20.17 10.43 -10.42
N ASN A 45 20.14 9.17 -10.85
CA ASN A 45 21.27 8.51 -11.51
C ASN A 45 21.55 9.12 -12.89
N HIS A 46 20.52 9.48 -13.66
CA HIS A 46 20.68 10.20 -14.92
C HIS A 46 21.33 11.57 -14.69
N LYS A 47 20.82 12.35 -13.73
CA LYS A 47 21.37 13.68 -13.41
C LYS A 47 22.82 13.63 -12.95
N LYS A 48 23.19 12.63 -12.13
CA LYS A 48 24.58 12.42 -11.71
C LYS A 48 25.50 12.13 -12.91
N ARG A 49 25.04 11.35 -13.89
CA ARG A 49 25.82 11.04 -15.10
C ARG A 49 26.02 12.27 -15.97
N GLU A 50 25.03 13.16 -16.07
CA GLU A 50 25.15 14.42 -16.82
C GLU A 50 26.13 15.40 -16.15
N LEU A 51 26.09 15.49 -14.82
CA LEU A 51 27.00 16.36 -14.06
C LEU A 51 28.47 15.90 -14.06
N ASN A 52 28.70 14.61 -14.29
CA ASN A 52 30.04 14.00 -14.31
C ASN A 52 30.63 13.88 -15.73
N ARG A 53 29.98 14.47 -16.75
CA ARG A 53 30.49 14.59 -18.13
C ARG A 53 31.12 15.95 -18.35
#